data_AF-A0AAP0P9T0-F1
#
_entry.id   AF-A0AAP0P9T0-F1
#
_cell.length_a   1.000
_cell.length_b   1.000
_cell.length_c   1.000
_cell.angle_alpha   90.00
_cell.angle_beta   90.00
_cell.angle_gamma   90.00
#
_symmetry.space_group_name_H-M   'P 1'
#
loop_
_entity.id
_entity.type
_entity.pdbx_description
1 polymer ?
#
loop_
_entity_poly.entity_id
_entity_poly.type
_entity_poly.pdbx_seq_one_letter_code
_entity_poly.pdbx_strand_id
1 'polypeptide(L)'
;MRIFVSISITQLNKGKVQDNTFKLPDSSFFKLARSSTFSIAIESTPFIHPTPNTLSQRDRLSKPKIKASNKPPQANGAWPIIGHLHKLSGTGLPHMTLGAMADQYGSAFTIQLGTKQALVVSSWKVAKECFTTNDRALASRPTHTTMALSRLPPIVSTGVKYTLLLGASDTTMVTLTWTLSLFLNNPHVFKKAQEELMAQVGNDQHVDESDIKNLVYLQAIIKETIRLYPPAPLSAPREAIEDGVVVGYHVPVGMRVIANLWKIQRDPSIWDDPLEFQPERFLTTYKGIDVWGQHYELIPFGYGRRSCPGIALALQVVQLILAQLLHGFELIRPSGAPVDMTESVGLTNVKVTLVEVLLAPRFPPQLYEA
;
A
#
# COMPACT_ATOMS: atom_id res chain seq x y z
N MET A 1 19.23 -10.48 -5.52
CA MET A 1 18.16 -10.82 -4.55
C MET A 1 16.87 -10.89 -5.35
N ARG A 2 16.35 -12.09 -5.64
CA ARG A 2 15.09 -12.28 -6.40
C ARG A 2 13.94 -12.25 -5.39
N ILE A 3 13.07 -11.24 -5.47
CA ILE A 3 11.83 -11.18 -4.69
C ILE A 3 10.84 -12.09 -5.42
N PHE A 4 10.34 -13.13 -4.74
CA PHE A 4 9.43 -14.09 -5.34
C PHE A 4 7.99 -13.74 -4.96
N VAL A 5 7.17 -13.38 -5.97
CA VAL A 5 5.71 -13.29 -5.80
C VAL A 5 5.13 -14.66 -6.10
N SER A 6 4.35 -15.21 -5.17
CA SER A 6 3.70 -16.51 -5.32
C SER A 6 2.36 -16.32 -6.02
N ILE A 7 2.23 -16.85 -7.23
CA ILE A 7 0.98 -16.91 -7.98
C ILE A 7 0.60 -18.39 -8.06
N SER A 8 -0.52 -18.77 -7.43
CA SER A 8 -1.07 -20.13 -7.59
C SER A 8 -1.90 -20.16 -8.86
N ILE A 9 -1.62 -21.10 -9.76
CA ILE A 9 -2.31 -21.27 -11.03
C ILE A 9 -2.96 -22.66 -11.05
N THR A 10 -4.27 -22.72 -11.28
CA THR A 10 -5.00 -23.97 -11.49
C THR A 10 -5.20 -24.19 -12.99
N GLN A 11 -4.61 -25.28 -13.53
CA GLN A 11 -4.83 -25.74 -14.90
C GLN A 11 -6.17 -26.48 -15.03
N LEU A 12 -7.00 -26.04 -15.99
CA LEU A 12 -8.16 -26.81 -16.45
C LEU A 12 -7.79 -27.55 -17.75
N ASN A 13 -7.35 -28.80 -17.64
CA ASN A 13 -7.03 -29.62 -18.82
C ASN A 13 -7.86 -30.91 -18.80
N LYS A 14 -8.83 -31.02 -19.74
CA LYS A 14 -9.66 -32.23 -19.98
C LYS A 14 -10.19 -32.92 -18.71
N GLY A 15 -10.73 -32.14 -17.76
CA GLY A 15 -11.37 -32.68 -16.55
C GLY A 15 -10.43 -33.12 -15.42
N LYS A 16 -9.14 -32.80 -15.48
CA LYS A 16 -8.21 -32.94 -14.34
C LYS A 16 -7.76 -31.56 -13.84
N VAL A 17 -7.83 -31.38 -12.53
CA VAL A 17 -7.36 -30.19 -11.79
C VAL A 17 -5.90 -30.42 -11.40
N GLN A 18 -5.02 -29.47 -11.73
CA GLN A 18 -3.63 -29.49 -11.27
C GLN A 18 -3.24 -28.10 -10.76
N ASP A 19 -2.88 -28.04 -9.48
CA ASP A 19 -2.46 -26.81 -8.79
C ASP A 19 -0.95 -26.65 -8.87
N ASN A 20 -0.50 -25.53 -9.45
CA ASN A 20 0.92 -25.21 -9.56
C ASN A 20 1.18 -23.81 -8.97
N THR A 21 2.12 -23.72 -8.02
CA THR A 21 2.55 -22.45 -7.41
C THR A 21 3.83 -21.96 -8.08
N PHE A 22 3.79 -20.77 -8.69
CA PHE A 22 4.96 -20.17 -9.37
C PHE A 22 5.54 -19.01 -8.58
N LYS A 23 6.87 -18.87 -8.67
CA LYS A 23 7.64 -17.79 -8.04
C LYS A 23 8.10 -16.81 -9.13
N LEU A 24 7.46 -15.65 -9.28
CA LEU A 24 7.90 -14.66 -10.29
C LEU A 24 9.23 -13.95 -9.89
N PRO A 25 10.09 -13.52 -10.84
CA PRO A 25 9.98 -13.67 -12.29
C PRO A 25 10.69 -14.97 -12.70
N ASP A 26 9.92 -16.03 -12.90
CA ASP A 26 10.44 -17.31 -13.36
C ASP A 26 9.81 -17.60 -14.72
N SER A 27 10.65 -17.86 -15.74
CA SER A 27 10.21 -18.19 -17.10
C SER A 27 9.37 -19.47 -17.16
N SER A 28 9.39 -20.28 -16.10
CA SER A 28 8.48 -21.42 -15.93
C SER A 28 7.00 -21.02 -15.94
N PHE A 29 6.65 -19.79 -15.55
CA PHE A 29 5.29 -19.22 -15.66
C PHE A 29 4.80 -19.21 -17.10
N PHE A 30 5.64 -18.73 -18.02
CA PHE A 30 5.31 -18.63 -19.44
C PHE A 30 5.28 -19.99 -20.15
N LYS A 31 6.12 -20.94 -19.71
CA LYS A 31 6.13 -22.33 -20.22
C LYS A 31 4.84 -23.10 -19.92
N LEU A 32 4.14 -22.79 -18.84
CA LEU A 32 2.90 -23.49 -18.45
C LEU A 32 1.67 -23.01 -19.24
N ALA A 33 1.72 -21.80 -19.84
CA ALA A 33 0.61 -21.17 -20.54
C ALA A 33 0.23 -21.80 -21.91
N ARG A 34 0.73 -23.01 -22.19
CA ARG A 34 0.83 -23.61 -23.54
C ARG A 34 -0.48 -24.08 -24.20
N SER A 35 -1.62 -24.26 -23.51
CA SER A 35 -2.85 -24.71 -24.20
C SER A 35 -4.18 -24.65 -23.42
N SER A 36 -4.31 -23.89 -22.33
CA SER A 36 -5.53 -23.94 -21.50
C SER A 36 -5.84 -22.60 -20.83
N THR A 37 -7.07 -22.47 -20.33
CA THR A 37 -7.48 -21.36 -19.46
C THR A 37 -7.04 -21.66 -18.02
N PHE A 38 -6.51 -20.67 -17.31
CA PHE A 38 -5.84 -20.85 -16.02
C PHE A 38 -6.41 -19.94 -14.93
N SER A 39 -6.80 -20.47 -13.77
CA SER A 39 -7.24 -19.65 -12.62
C SER A 39 -6.07 -19.25 -11.74
N ILE A 40 -5.90 -17.96 -11.45
CA ILE A 40 -4.93 -17.48 -10.45
C ILE A 40 -5.59 -17.33 -9.07
N ALA A 41 -4.96 -17.82 -7.99
CA ALA A 41 -5.30 -17.52 -6.60
C ALA A 41 -4.09 -16.92 -5.85
N ILE A 42 -4.30 -15.86 -5.07
CA ILE A 42 -3.27 -15.14 -4.31
C ILE A 42 -3.60 -15.22 -2.81
N GLU A 43 -2.92 -16.09 -2.07
CA GLU A 43 -3.19 -16.34 -0.63
C GLU A 43 -2.21 -15.61 0.31
N SER A 44 -2.69 -15.23 1.51
CA SER A 44 -1.86 -14.69 2.60
C SER A 44 -2.22 -15.34 3.94
N THR A 45 -1.22 -15.83 4.70
CA THR A 45 -1.43 -16.37 6.06
C THR A 45 -0.86 -15.41 7.13
N PRO A 46 -1.65 -14.95 8.12
CA PRO A 46 -1.17 -14.09 9.20
C PRO A 46 -0.68 -14.90 10.43
N PHE A 47 0.39 -14.44 11.08
CA PHE A 47 0.98 -15.06 12.28
C PHE A 47 0.96 -14.07 13.47
N ILE A 48 0.58 -14.52 14.67
CA ILE A 48 0.45 -13.74 15.91
C ILE A 48 1.37 -14.34 16.98
N HIS A 49 2.13 -13.55 17.78
CA HIS A 49 2.64 -13.92 19.13
C HIS A 49 3.31 -12.76 19.92
N PRO A 50 3.63 -12.89 21.25
CA PRO A 50 3.22 -11.94 22.31
C PRO A 50 4.32 -11.09 23.01
N THR A 51 3.87 -10.25 23.98
CA THR A 51 4.56 -9.34 24.96
C THR A 51 5.44 -10.05 26.02
N PRO A 52 6.34 -9.43 26.86
CA PRO A 52 6.35 -8.05 27.43
C PRO A 52 7.74 -7.35 27.79
N ASN A 53 7.65 -6.18 28.45
CA ASN A 53 8.47 -5.50 29.51
C ASN A 53 9.82 -4.73 29.31
N THR A 54 9.68 -3.38 29.44
CA THR A 54 10.35 -2.30 30.25
C THR A 54 11.87 -2.02 30.35
N LEU A 55 12.16 -0.69 30.41
CA LEU A 55 13.36 0.11 30.83
C LEU A 55 14.39 0.47 29.72
N SER A 56 15.05 1.65 29.66
CA SER A 56 14.98 2.97 30.34
C SER A 56 15.73 4.02 29.48
N GLN A 57 15.53 5.32 29.75
CA GLN A 57 15.93 6.49 28.95
C GLN A 57 17.33 7.07 29.27
N ARG A 58 17.95 7.79 28.31
CA ARG A 58 18.87 8.93 28.58
C ARG A 58 18.76 10.08 27.56
N ASP A 59 18.45 11.25 28.13
CA ASP A 59 18.66 12.69 27.88
C ASP A 59 18.92 13.31 26.49
N ARG A 60 18.20 14.43 26.27
CA ARG A 60 18.27 15.37 25.13
C ARG A 60 18.64 16.78 25.61
N LEU A 61 19.35 17.50 24.75
CA LEU A 61 19.55 18.95 24.82
C LEU A 61 18.41 19.67 24.07
N SER A 62 17.86 20.74 24.66
CA SER A 62 16.66 21.45 24.21
C SER A 62 16.93 22.63 23.27
N LYS A 63 15.94 22.93 22.41
CA LYS A 63 15.85 24.09 21.51
C LYS A 63 14.47 24.79 21.68
N PRO A 64 14.26 26.02 21.17
CA PRO A 64 13.36 27.02 21.75
C PRO A 64 11.86 26.75 21.55
N LYS A 65 11.06 27.17 22.54
CA LYS A 65 9.60 26.99 22.61
C LYS A 65 8.82 27.90 21.66
N ILE A 66 8.14 27.32 20.68
CA ILE A 66 6.95 27.90 20.05
C ILE A 66 5.77 27.61 21.00
N LYS A 67 5.05 28.64 21.47
CA LYS A 67 3.90 28.48 22.37
C LYS A 67 2.71 27.89 21.60
N ALA A 68 2.50 26.58 21.68
CA ALA A 68 1.19 25.97 21.44
C ALA A 68 0.31 26.17 22.68
N SER A 69 -0.93 26.65 22.50
CA SER A 69 -1.84 26.86 23.64
C SER A 69 -2.80 25.70 23.89
N ASN A 70 -3.05 24.83 22.90
CA ASN A 70 -4.17 23.87 22.96
C ASN A 70 -3.70 22.42 22.75
N LYS A 71 -4.33 21.48 23.46
CA LYS A 71 -4.21 20.04 23.20
C LYS A 71 -5.05 19.68 21.97
N PRO A 72 -4.66 18.68 21.15
CA PRO A 72 -5.53 18.19 20.08
C PRO A 72 -6.85 17.67 20.67
N PRO A 73 -7.98 17.80 19.94
CA PRO A 73 -9.25 17.17 20.32
C PRO A 73 -9.02 15.69 20.59
N GLN A 74 -9.59 15.16 21.67
CA GLN A 74 -9.53 13.73 21.97
C GLN A 74 -10.85 13.08 21.59
N ALA A 75 -10.76 11.94 20.91
CA ALA A 75 -11.93 11.15 20.60
C ALA A 75 -12.62 10.62 21.87
N ASN A 76 -13.96 10.56 21.82
CA ASN A 76 -14.76 10.06 22.93
C ASN A 76 -14.79 8.52 22.99
N GLY A 77 -15.09 8.01 24.18
CA GLY A 77 -15.34 6.58 24.40
C GLY A 77 -14.08 5.74 24.59
N ALA A 78 -13.01 6.30 25.16
CA ALA A 78 -11.85 5.52 25.59
C ALA A 78 -12.21 4.62 26.78
N TRP A 79 -11.87 3.33 26.72
CA TRP A 79 -12.03 2.41 27.86
C TRP A 79 -10.79 2.44 28.76
N PRO A 80 -10.93 2.10 30.07
CA PRO A 80 -9.78 1.87 30.93
C PRO A 80 -8.81 0.86 30.30
N ILE A 81 -7.51 1.11 30.44
CA ILE A 81 -6.39 0.24 30.02
C ILE A 81 -6.22 0.09 28.50
N ILE A 82 -7.26 -0.23 27.74
CA ILE A 82 -7.18 -0.49 26.28
C ILE A 82 -7.46 0.74 25.41
N GLY A 83 -8.04 1.80 25.97
CA GLY A 83 -8.36 3.03 25.26
C GLY A 83 -9.40 2.80 24.15
N HIS A 84 -9.09 3.25 22.94
CA HIS A 84 -9.92 3.14 21.74
C HIS A 84 -9.66 1.85 20.94
N LEU A 85 -8.82 0.93 21.43
CA LEU A 85 -8.49 -0.28 20.69
C LEU A 85 -9.74 -1.11 20.34
N HIS A 86 -10.74 -1.13 21.22
CA HIS A 86 -12.04 -1.77 20.97
C HIS A 86 -12.82 -1.20 19.78
N LYS A 87 -12.60 0.06 19.39
CA LYS A 87 -13.19 0.67 18.17
C LYS A 87 -12.43 0.27 16.90
N LEU A 88 -11.20 -0.22 17.06
CA LEU A 88 -10.31 -0.63 15.97
C LEU A 88 -10.19 -2.15 15.87
N SER A 89 -10.61 -2.89 16.89
CA SER A 89 -10.69 -4.34 16.94
C SER A 89 -12.13 -4.79 16.71
N GLY A 90 -12.53 -4.91 15.45
CA GLY A 90 -13.86 -5.33 15.05
C GLY A 90 -13.88 -5.71 13.57
N THR A 91 -15.08 -5.89 13.01
CA THR A 91 -15.26 -6.16 11.56
C THR A 91 -15.02 -4.91 10.69
N GLY A 92 -15.06 -3.71 11.30
CA GLY A 92 -14.78 -2.46 10.60
C GLY A 92 -13.29 -2.22 10.37
N LEU A 93 -12.96 -1.64 9.22
CA LEU A 93 -11.58 -1.33 8.86
C LEU A 93 -11.04 -0.16 9.69
N PRO A 94 -9.88 -0.30 10.38
CA PRO A 94 -9.34 0.75 11.22
C PRO A 94 -9.17 2.10 10.52
N HIS A 95 -8.76 2.09 9.25
CA HIS A 95 -8.57 3.32 8.46
C HIS A 95 -9.89 4.02 8.12
N MET A 96 -10.97 3.28 7.86
CA MET A 96 -12.31 3.85 7.66
C MET A 96 -12.88 4.37 8.97
N THR A 97 -12.75 3.62 10.06
CA THR A 97 -13.18 4.06 11.41
C THR A 97 -12.48 5.36 11.79
N LEU A 98 -11.15 5.43 11.65
CA LEU A 98 -10.40 6.66 11.91
C LEU A 98 -10.74 7.79 10.92
N GLY A 99 -11.13 7.45 9.69
CA GLY A 99 -11.62 8.41 8.70
C GLY A 99 -12.95 9.04 9.12
N ALA A 100 -13.91 8.24 9.59
CA ALA A 100 -15.19 8.72 10.13
C ALA A 100 -15.00 9.53 11.41
N MET A 101 -14.04 9.14 12.27
CA MET A 101 -13.67 9.95 13.43
C MET A 101 -13.07 11.30 13.01
N ALA A 102 -12.32 11.37 11.91
CA ALA A 102 -11.81 12.64 11.41
C ALA A 102 -12.93 13.60 10.99
N ASP A 103 -14.05 13.08 10.47
CA ASP A 103 -15.24 13.88 10.14
C ASP A 103 -15.90 14.47 11.40
N GLN A 104 -15.77 13.81 12.55
CA GLN A 104 -16.32 14.27 13.83
C GLN A 104 -15.39 15.19 14.62
N TYR A 105 -14.09 14.87 14.67
CA TYR A 105 -13.12 15.54 15.55
C TYR A 105 -12.16 16.48 14.79
N GLY A 106 -12.27 16.55 13.46
CA GLY A 106 -11.41 17.33 12.59
C GLY A 106 -10.19 16.56 12.07
N SER A 107 -9.41 17.21 11.21
CA SER A 107 -8.29 16.58 10.47
C SER A 107 -7.09 16.17 11.34
N ALA A 108 -7.06 16.56 12.61
CA ALA A 108 -6.06 16.19 13.60
C ALA A 108 -6.72 15.98 14.96
N PHE A 109 -6.71 14.75 15.46
CA PHE A 109 -7.32 14.39 16.75
C PHE A 109 -6.52 13.27 17.42
N THR A 110 -6.69 13.11 18.73
CA THR A 110 -6.00 12.09 19.50
C THR A 110 -6.89 10.91 19.84
N ILE A 111 -6.31 9.73 19.75
CA ILE A 111 -6.86 8.48 20.27
C ILE A 111 -5.91 7.90 21.31
N GLN A 112 -6.45 7.02 22.14
CA GLN A 112 -5.73 6.25 23.14
C GLN A 112 -5.56 4.82 22.64
N LEU A 113 -4.33 4.34 22.47
CA LEU A 113 -3.99 2.97 22.08
C LEU A 113 -3.30 2.29 23.26
N GLY A 114 -4.09 1.59 24.10
CA GLY A 114 -3.59 1.09 25.37
C GLY A 114 -3.15 2.24 26.29
N THR A 115 -1.91 2.21 26.76
CA THR A 115 -1.31 3.29 27.58
C THR A 115 -0.67 4.42 26.76
N LYS A 116 -0.68 4.34 25.42
CA LYS A 116 -0.05 5.32 24.53
C LYS A 116 -1.09 6.18 23.82
N GLN A 117 -0.87 7.48 23.79
CA GLN A 117 -1.68 8.39 22.99
C GLN A 117 -1.12 8.46 21.56
N ALA A 118 -2.01 8.52 20.56
CA ALA A 118 -1.68 8.70 19.17
C ALA A 118 -2.47 9.86 18.56
N LEU A 119 -1.78 10.79 17.92
CA LEU A 119 -2.34 11.80 17.03
C LEU A 119 -2.62 11.15 15.67
N VAL A 120 -3.89 11.16 15.28
CA VAL A 120 -4.35 10.72 13.96
C VAL A 120 -4.42 11.94 13.05
N VAL A 121 -3.79 11.83 11.88
CA VAL A 121 -3.64 12.90 10.90
C VAL A 121 -4.36 12.48 9.62
N SER A 122 -5.37 13.24 9.19
CA SER A 122 -6.28 12.82 8.12
C SER A 122 -6.50 13.85 7.00
N SER A 123 -5.70 14.92 6.93
CA SER A 123 -5.66 15.80 5.76
C SER A 123 -4.23 16.05 5.29
N TRP A 124 -4.07 16.36 4.00
CA TRP A 124 -2.76 16.59 3.39
C TRP A 124 -2.02 17.77 4.03
N LYS A 125 -2.73 18.82 4.49
CA LYS A 125 -2.14 19.99 5.15
C LYS A 125 -1.44 19.62 6.47
N VAL A 126 -2.12 18.82 7.29
CA VAL A 126 -1.57 18.34 8.56
C VAL A 126 -0.43 17.35 8.30
N ALA A 127 -0.60 16.43 7.33
CA ALA A 127 0.44 15.48 6.96
C ALA A 127 1.71 16.18 6.45
N LYS A 128 1.56 17.23 5.63
CA LYS A 128 2.64 18.11 5.18
C LYS A 128 3.39 18.69 6.37
N GLU A 129 2.71 19.34 7.31
CA GLU A 129 3.35 19.95 8.49
C GLU A 129 4.08 18.91 9.34
N CYS A 130 3.46 17.75 9.58
CA CYS A 130 4.06 16.64 10.32
C CYS A 130 5.37 16.15 9.68
N PHE A 131 5.37 15.95 8.36
CA PHE A 131 6.45 15.21 7.70
C PHE A 131 7.44 16.09 6.92
N THR A 132 7.26 17.41 6.97
CA THR A 132 8.23 18.41 6.48
C THR A 132 8.79 19.23 7.65
N THR A 133 7.95 20.04 8.28
CA THR A 133 8.35 21.00 9.33
C THR A 133 8.78 20.27 10.58
N ASN A 134 8.09 19.18 10.92
CA ASN A 134 8.36 18.35 12.09
C ASN A 134 9.05 17.02 11.73
N ASP A 135 9.66 16.91 10.55
CA ASP A 135 10.16 15.65 9.99
C ASP A 135 11.17 14.92 10.89
N ARG A 136 12.05 15.67 11.57
CA ARG A 136 13.07 15.21 12.51
C ARG A 136 12.43 14.80 13.83
N ALA A 137 11.56 15.65 14.38
CA ALA A 137 10.83 15.38 15.62
C ALA A 137 9.94 14.13 15.49
N LEU A 138 9.44 13.86 14.29
CA LEU A 138 8.59 12.71 13.97
C LEU A 138 9.32 11.64 13.15
N ALA A 139 10.66 11.55 13.21
CA ALA A 139 11.40 10.55 12.44
C ALA A 139 11.42 9.15 13.08
N SER A 140 11.19 9.05 14.39
CA SER A 140 11.37 7.79 15.10
C SER A 140 10.17 6.86 14.94
N ARG A 141 10.41 5.55 15.09
CA ARG A 141 9.36 4.53 15.20
C ARG A 141 9.21 4.17 16.67
N PRO A 142 8.01 3.80 17.13
CA PRO A 142 7.87 3.17 18.44
C PRO A 142 8.81 1.96 18.52
N THR A 143 9.60 1.89 19.59
CA THR A 143 10.49 0.76 19.82
C THR A 143 9.64 -0.43 20.26
N HIS A 144 9.42 -1.37 19.34
CA HIS A 144 8.94 -2.71 19.69
C HIS A 144 10.15 -3.59 20.03
N THR A 145 10.06 -4.42 21.07
CA THR A 145 11.15 -5.30 21.53
C THR A 145 11.77 -6.10 20.37
N THR A 146 10.94 -6.62 19.46
CA THR A 146 11.36 -7.33 18.25
C THR A 146 12.20 -6.47 17.29
N MET A 147 11.88 -5.18 17.14
CA MET A 147 12.66 -4.23 16.33
C MET A 147 13.91 -3.71 17.04
N ALA A 148 14.01 -3.86 18.36
CA ALA A 148 15.22 -3.55 19.11
C ALA A 148 16.23 -4.70 19.03
N LEU A 149 15.76 -5.96 19.09
CA LEU A 149 16.59 -7.15 18.92
C LEU A 149 17.23 -7.22 17.52
N SER A 150 16.52 -6.75 16.49
CA SER A 150 17.07 -6.61 15.14
C SER A 150 18.14 -5.51 15.01
N ARG A 151 18.45 -4.75 16.07
CA ARG A 151 19.55 -3.76 16.10
C ARG A 151 20.81 -4.26 16.81
N LEU A 152 20.83 -5.51 17.28
CA LEU A 152 22.02 -6.12 17.88
C LEU A 152 23.03 -6.54 16.80
N PRO A 153 24.34 -6.28 16.97
CA PRO A 153 25.36 -6.49 15.92
C PRO A 153 25.33 -7.86 15.21
N PRO A 154 25.15 -9.01 15.89
CA PRO A 154 25.09 -10.30 15.18
C PRO A 154 23.79 -10.52 14.39
N ILE A 155 22.73 -9.75 14.68
CA ILE A 155 21.37 -9.95 14.15
C ILE A 155 20.98 -8.84 13.16
N VAL A 156 21.64 -7.66 13.17
CA VAL A 156 21.28 -6.50 12.33
C VAL A 156 21.21 -6.83 10.86
N SER A 157 22.22 -7.50 10.31
CA SER A 157 22.25 -7.85 8.88
C SER A 157 21.04 -8.71 8.50
N THR A 158 20.73 -9.72 9.32
CA THR A 158 19.59 -10.61 9.12
C THR A 158 18.26 -9.87 9.30
N GLY A 159 18.12 -9.06 10.35
CA GLY A 159 16.92 -8.30 10.63
C GLY A 159 16.59 -7.25 9.57
N VAL A 160 17.61 -6.57 9.01
CA VAL A 160 17.43 -5.62 7.90
C VAL A 160 16.96 -6.35 6.65
N LYS A 161 17.57 -7.48 6.30
CA LYS A 161 17.14 -8.30 5.14
C LYS A 161 15.69 -8.74 5.27
N TYR A 162 15.29 -9.26 6.44
CA TYR A 162 13.89 -9.66 6.68
C TYR A 162 12.93 -8.48 6.60
N THR A 163 13.28 -7.32 7.16
CA THR A 163 12.43 -6.12 7.09
C THR A 163 12.22 -5.66 5.64
N LEU A 164 13.27 -5.71 4.81
CA LEU A 164 13.19 -5.37 3.39
C LEU A 164 12.32 -6.36 2.62
N LEU A 165 12.48 -7.67 2.86
CA LEU A 165 11.67 -8.69 2.20
C LEU A 165 10.18 -8.58 2.58
N LEU A 166 9.87 -8.48 3.87
CA LEU A 166 8.49 -8.35 4.34
C LEU A 166 7.84 -7.06 3.84
N GLY A 167 8.56 -5.94 3.88
CA GLY A 167 8.05 -4.66 3.41
C GLY A 167 7.87 -4.57 1.90
N ALA A 168 8.52 -5.43 1.11
CA ALA A 168 8.44 -5.41 -0.35
C ALA A 168 7.46 -6.44 -0.92
N SER A 169 7.39 -7.65 -0.35
CA SER A 169 6.57 -8.74 -0.87
C SER A 169 5.08 -8.44 -0.74
N ASP A 170 4.60 -8.20 0.49
CA ASP A 170 3.17 -8.09 0.77
C ASP A 170 2.55 -6.87 0.07
N THR A 171 3.26 -5.73 0.04
CA THR A 171 2.75 -4.51 -0.59
C THR A 171 2.68 -4.61 -2.10
N THR A 172 3.65 -5.28 -2.73
CA THR A 172 3.67 -5.51 -4.18
C THR A 172 2.52 -6.43 -4.57
N MET A 173 2.36 -7.55 -3.85
CA MET A 173 1.25 -8.48 -4.04
C MET A 173 -0.10 -7.76 -3.92
N VAL A 174 -0.32 -7.00 -2.85
CA VAL A 174 -1.56 -6.22 -2.65
C VAL A 174 -1.83 -5.27 -3.81
N THR A 175 -0.81 -4.54 -4.28
CA THR A 175 -0.96 -3.61 -5.40
C THR A 175 -1.37 -4.33 -6.69
N LEU A 176 -0.74 -5.47 -6.99
CA LEU A 176 -1.09 -6.29 -8.15
C LEU A 176 -2.52 -6.81 -8.04
N THR A 177 -2.90 -7.39 -6.89
CA THR A 177 -4.24 -7.95 -6.65
C THR A 177 -5.34 -6.91 -6.81
N TRP A 178 -5.17 -5.70 -6.26
CA TRP A 178 -6.12 -4.61 -6.45
C TRP A 178 -6.19 -4.14 -7.89
N THR A 179 -5.05 -4.02 -8.57
CA THR A 179 -5.02 -3.59 -9.98
C THR A 179 -5.75 -4.60 -10.86
N LEU A 180 -5.55 -5.91 -10.65
CA LEU A 180 -6.26 -6.96 -11.36
C LEU A 180 -7.78 -6.92 -11.07
N SER A 181 -8.16 -6.75 -9.81
CA SER A 181 -9.57 -6.60 -9.44
C SER A 181 -10.22 -5.41 -10.16
N LEU A 182 -9.50 -4.30 -10.23
CA LEU A 182 -9.94 -3.09 -10.91
C LEU A 182 -10.08 -3.30 -12.42
N PHE A 183 -9.16 -4.02 -13.07
CA PHE A 183 -9.30 -4.38 -14.48
C PHE A 183 -10.52 -5.25 -14.75
N LEU A 184 -10.74 -6.28 -13.93
CA LEU A 184 -11.87 -7.19 -14.09
C LEU A 184 -13.22 -6.49 -13.90
N ASN A 185 -13.28 -5.45 -13.06
CA ASN A 185 -14.45 -4.61 -12.89
C ASN A 185 -14.54 -3.43 -13.87
N ASN A 186 -13.44 -3.08 -14.54
CA ASN A 186 -13.36 -1.99 -15.51
C ASN A 186 -12.70 -2.44 -16.83
N PRO A 187 -13.38 -3.26 -17.66
CA PRO A 187 -12.79 -3.83 -18.87
C PRO A 187 -12.33 -2.78 -19.90
N HIS A 188 -12.94 -1.59 -19.89
CA HIS A 188 -12.55 -0.49 -20.77
C HIS A 188 -11.16 0.07 -20.44
N VAL A 189 -10.80 0.18 -19.16
CA VAL A 189 -9.46 0.59 -18.70
C VAL A 189 -8.43 -0.45 -19.12
N PHE A 190 -8.74 -1.74 -18.91
CA PHE A 190 -7.89 -2.85 -19.33
C PHE A 190 -7.60 -2.78 -20.84
N LYS A 191 -8.64 -2.64 -21.67
CA LYS A 191 -8.50 -2.57 -23.12
C LYS A 191 -7.64 -1.37 -23.55
N LYS A 192 -7.86 -0.20 -22.96
CA LYS A 192 -7.07 1.00 -23.27
C LYS A 192 -5.60 0.86 -22.85
N ALA A 193 -5.30 0.13 -21.77
CA ALA A 193 -3.93 -0.21 -21.41
C ALA A 193 -3.27 -1.18 -22.40
N GLN A 194 -4.03 -2.15 -22.92
CA GLN A 194 -3.55 -3.02 -23.99
C GLN A 194 -3.29 -2.26 -25.30
N GLU A 195 -4.15 -1.30 -25.65
CA GLU A 195 -3.95 -0.43 -26.82
C GLU A 195 -2.65 0.39 -26.69
N GLU A 196 -2.36 0.93 -25.51
CA GLU A 196 -1.07 1.58 -25.23
C GLU A 196 0.11 0.62 -25.41
N LEU A 197 0.02 -0.58 -24.83
CA LEU A 197 1.08 -1.60 -24.95
C LEU A 197 1.32 -2.01 -26.40
N MET A 198 0.26 -2.20 -27.18
CA MET A 198 0.37 -2.52 -28.61
C MET A 198 1.02 -1.37 -29.40
N ALA A 199 0.72 -0.12 -29.06
CA ALA A 199 1.30 1.04 -29.73
C ALA A 199 2.78 1.26 -29.39
N GLN A 200 3.21 0.95 -28.16
CA GLN A 200 4.57 1.21 -27.69
C GLN A 200 5.52 0.01 -27.87
N VAL A 201 5.02 -1.22 -27.71
CA VAL A 201 5.84 -2.46 -27.73
C VAL A 201 5.62 -3.28 -29.01
N GLY A 202 4.40 -3.26 -29.56
CA GLY A 202 4.03 -4.06 -30.73
C GLY A 202 3.58 -5.49 -30.37
N ASN A 203 3.47 -6.37 -31.38
CA ASN A 203 2.89 -7.71 -31.23
C ASN A 203 3.92 -8.84 -31.13
N ASP A 204 5.16 -8.60 -31.55
CA ASP A 204 6.18 -9.65 -31.72
C ASP A 204 7.34 -9.53 -30.73
N GLN A 205 7.21 -8.66 -29.72
CA GLN A 205 8.26 -8.34 -28.76
C GLN A 205 7.76 -8.50 -27.33
N HIS A 206 8.65 -8.93 -26.43
CA HIS A 206 8.37 -8.91 -25.00
C HIS A 206 8.51 -7.49 -24.46
N VAL A 207 7.72 -7.16 -23.44
CA VAL A 207 7.91 -5.93 -22.67
C VAL A 207 9.27 -5.97 -21.98
N ASP A 208 10.11 -4.98 -22.29
CA ASP A 208 11.37 -4.71 -21.63
C ASP A 208 11.21 -3.62 -20.55
N GLU A 209 12.14 -3.56 -19.61
CA GLU A 209 12.18 -2.51 -18.59
C GLU A 209 12.28 -1.11 -19.22
N SER A 210 12.98 -0.97 -20.34
CA SER A 210 13.16 0.31 -21.03
C SER A 210 11.87 0.86 -21.65
N ASP A 211 10.86 0.02 -21.89
CA ASP A 211 9.56 0.41 -22.43
C ASP A 211 8.67 1.11 -21.40
N ILE A 212 8.87 0.80 -20.12
CA ILE A 212 8.01 1.23 -19.02
C ILE A 212 7.83 2.74 -18.96
N LYS A 213 8.88 3.50 -19.30
CA LYS A 213 8.84 4.97 -19.33
C LYS A 213 7.81 5.54 -20.32
N ASN A 214 7.47 4.79 -21.36
CA ASN A 214 6.52 5.19 -22.41
C ASN A 214 5.07 4.75 -22.11
N LEU A 215 4.86 3.86 -21.13
CA LEU A 215 3.55 3.33 -20.74
C LEU A 215 2.82 4.26 -19.76
N VAL A 216 2.52 5.48 -20.21
CA VAL A 216 2.01 6.57 -19.36
C VAL A 216 0.64 6.26 -18.77
N TYR A 217 -0.23 5.57 -19.50
CA TYR A 217 -1.55 5.16 -19.02
C TYR A 217 -1.45 4.02 -18.01
N LEU A 218 -0.57 3.03 -18.23
CA LEU A 218 -0.27 2.03 -17.20
C LEU A 218 0.26 2.65 -15.90
N GLN A 219 1.14 3.65 -16.01
CA GLN A 219 1.61 4.40 -14.84
C GLN A 219 0.46 5.14 -14.14
N ALA A 220 -0.47 5.74 -14.91
CA ALA A 220 -1.66 6.39 -14.37
C ALA A 220 -2.61 5.41 -13.66
N ILE A 221 -2.79 4.21 -14.22
CA ILE A 221 -3.57 3.12 -13.61
C ILE A 221 -2.98 2.75 -12.26
N ILE A 222 -1.66 2.53 -12.18
CA ILE A 222 -1.01 2.14 -10.93
C ILE A 222 -1.14 3.25 -9.88
N LYS A 223 -0.96 4.52 -10.28
CA LYS A 223 -1.18 5.68 -9.41
C LYS A 223 -2.61 5.73 -8.86
N GLU A 224 -3.61 5.50 -9.70
CA GLU A 224 -5.02 5.48 -9.27
C GLU A 224 -5.33 4.26 -8.39
N THR A 225 -4.77 3.09 -8.69
CA THR A 225 -4.89 1.91 -7.83
C THR A 225 -4.35 2.19 -6.44
N ILE A 226 -3.14 2.75 -6.29
CA ILE A 226 -2.57 3.02 -4.95
C ILE A 226 -3.18 4.25 -4.27
N ARG A 227 -3.88 5.12 -5.02
CA ARG A 227 -4.72 6.19 -4.45
C ARG A 227 -5.93 5.59 -3.74
N LEU A 228 -6.67 4.73 -4.44
CA LEU A 228 -7.86 4.06 -3.91
C LEU A 228 -7.47 2.94 -2.94
N TYR A 229 -6.63 2.00 -3.31
CA TYR A 229 -6.28 0.85 -2.48
C TYR A 229 -4.81 0.91 -2.08
N PRO A 230 -4.39 1.89 -1.25
CA PRO A 230 -3.01 1.95 -0.79
C PRO A 230 -2.69 0.67 -0.01
N PRO A 231 -1.57 -0.01 -0.30
CA PRO A 231 -1.19 -1.22 0.43
C PRO A 231 -1.10 -1.01 1.95
N ALA A 232 -0.75 0.20 2.39
CA ALA A 232 -0.78 0.62 3.78
C ALA A 232 -1.73 1.82 3.96
N PRO A 233 -3.03 1.59 4.25
CA PRO A 233 -4.03 2.67 4.35
C PRO A 233 -3.85 3.55 5.59
N LEU A 234 -3.19 3.02 6.63
CA LEU A 234 -2.63 3.79 7.73
C LEU A 234 -1.10 3.76 7.62
N SER A 235 -0.47 4.92 7.78
CA SER A 235 0.99 4.96 7.87
C SER A 235 1.42 4.20 9.12
N ALA A 236 2.53 3.46 9.04
CA ALA A 236 3.15 2.95 10.26
C ALA A 236 3.37 4.10 11.27
N PRO A 237 3.16 3.88 12.58
CA PRO A 237 3.26 4.96 13.56
C PRO A 237 4.65 5.58 13.60
N ARG A 238 4.70 6.90 13.79
CA ARG A 238 5.92 7.62 14.17
C ARG A 238 5.80 8.03 15.62
N GLU A 239 6.91 8.16 16.34
CA GLU A 239 6.92 8.60 17.73
C GLU A 239 7.67 9.93 17.84
N ALA A 240 7.04 10.91 18.48
CA ALA A 240 7.63 12.22 18.72
C ALA A 240 8.85 12.08 19.63
N ILE A 241 9.99 12.56 19.17
CA ILE A 241 11.23 12.50 19.94
C ILE A 241 11.44 13.77 20.78
N GLU A 242 10.82 14.87 20.44
CA GLU A 242 10.88 16.12 21.19
C GLU A 242 9.50 16.77 21.17
N ASP A 243 9.25 17.67 22.13
CA ASP A 243 8.02 18.45 22.14
C ASP A 243 7.96 19.32 20.87
N GLY A 244 6.81 19.30 20.21
CA GLY A 244 6.59 20.00 18.96
C GLY A 244 5.19 20.58 18.86
N VAL A 245 4.95 21.26 17.73
CA VAL A 245 3.65 21.82 17.39
C VAL A 245 3.21 21.29 16.04
N VAL A 246 1.99 20.78 15.97
CA VAL A 246 1.34 20.32 14.74
C VAL A 246 -0.02 20.98 14.65
N VAL A 247 -0.22 21.85 13.65
CA VAL A 247 -1.47 22.57 13.38
C VAL A 247 -1.92 23.36 14.61
N GLY A 248 -0.97 24.02 15.28
CA GLY A 248 -1.22 24.78 16.50
C GLY A 248 -1.43 23.94 17.77
N TYR A 249 -1.46 22.60 17.67
CA TYR A 249 -1.58 21.72 18.81
C TYR A 249 -0.22 21.30 19.38
N HIS A 250 -0.15 21.22 20.70
CA HIS A 250 1.03 20.69 21.38
C HIS A 250 1.13 19.17 21.22
N VAL A 251 2.25 18.70 20.66
CA VAL A 251 2.59 17.29 20.51
C VAL A 251 3.76 16.97 21.45
N PRO A 252 3.51 16.37 22.63
CA PRO A 252 4.58 16.04 23.58
C PRO A 252 5.45 14.89 23.08
N VAL A 253 6.69 14.84 23.57
CA VAL A 253 7.58 13.69 23.39
C VAL A 253 6.89 12.37 23.77
N GLY A 254 7.11 11.33 22.97
CA GLY A 254 6.52 10.00 23.13
C GLY A 254 5.10 9.87 22.58
N MET A 255 4.45 10.94 22.14
CA MET A 255 3.18 10.86 21.42
C MET A 255 3.39 10.19 20.05
N ARG A 256 2.52 9.25 19.69
CA ARG A 256 2.55 8.62 18.38
C ARG A 256 1.82 9.48 17.34
N VAL A 257 2.26 9.45 16.10
CA VAL A 257 1.59 10.11 14.97
C VAL A 257 1.30 9.06 13.90
N ILE A 258 0.05 8.98 13.46
CA ILE A 258 -0.43 8.04 12.44
C ILE A 258 -1.17 8.86 11.38
N ALA A 259 -0.68 8.81 10.14
CA ALA A 259 -1.40 9.39 9.01
C ALA A 259 -2.40 8.38 8.43
N ASN A 260 -3.62 8.85 8.17
CA ASN A 260 -4.67 8.11 7.49
C ASN A 260 -4.61 8.40 5.99
N LEU A 261 -3.80 7.61 5.28
CA LEU A 261 -3.57 7.75 3.84
C LEU A 261 -4.88 7.52 3.08
N TRP A 262 -5.68 6.54 3.52
CA TRP A 262 -6.98 6.25 2.91
C TRP A 262 -7.90 7.47 2.89
N LYS A 263 -7.98 8.23 4.00
CA LYS A 263 -8.80 9.44 4.10
C LYS A 263 -8.20 10.61 3.31
N ILE A 264 -6.88 10.81 3.38
CA ILE A 264 -6.17 11.89 2.67
C ILE A 264 -6.33 11.75 1.14
N GLN A 265 -6.16 10.54 0.62
CA GLN A 265 -6.19 10.23 -0.81
C GLN A 265 -7.60 10.15 -1.40
N ARG A 266 -8.63 10.33 -0.57
CA ARG A 266 -10.06 10.37 -0.91
C ARG A 266 -10.74 11.67 -0.50
N ASP A 267 -9.96 12.70 -0.22
CA ASP A 267 -10.51 14.00 0.17
C ASP A 267 -11.32 14.60 -1.00
N PRO A 268 -12.65 14.75 -0.87
CA PRO A 268 -13.49 15.28 -1.95
C PRO A 268 -13.22 16.76 -2.23
N SER A 269 -12.51 17.47 -1.35
CA SER A 269 -12.06 18.85 -1.64
C SER A 269 -10.87 18.91 -2.61
N ILE A 270 -10.23 17.76 -2.86
CA ILE A 270 -9.06 17.65 -3.73
C ILE A 270 -9.35 16.78 -4.95
N TRP A 271 -10.05 15.65 -4.78
CA TRP A 271 -10.30 14.65 -5.81
C TRP A 271 -11.77 14.66 -6.23
N ASP A 272 -12.04 15.00 -7.49
CA ASP A 272 -13.39 14.84 -8.08
C ASP A 272 -13.78 13.36 -8.13
N ASP A 273 -15.00 13.03 -7.72
CA ASP A 273 -15.50 11.65 -7.58
C ASP A 273 -14.46 10.74 -6.89
N PRO A 274 -14.12 11.00 -5.61
CA PRO A 274 -12.92 10.46 -4.98
C PRO A 274 -12.92 8.94 -4.81
N LEU A 275 -14.09 8.31 -4.92
CA LEU A 275 -14.26 6.86 -4.78
C LEU A 275 -14.27 6.13 -6.13
N GLU A 276 -14.40 6.86 -7.25
CA GLU A 276 -14.42 6.28 -8.58
C GLU A 276 -12.98 6.00 -9.07
N PHE A 277 -12.82 4.86 -9.76
CA PHE A 277 -11.56 4.49 -10.39
C PHE A 277 -11.43 5.15 -11.75
N GLN A 278 -10.67 6.25 -11.82
CA GLN A 278 -10.51 7.05 -13.04
C GLN A 278 -9.02 7.38 -13.30
N PRO A 279 -8.24 6.47 -13.90
CA PRO A 279 -6.83 6.71 -14.21
C PRO A 279 -6.58 7.98 -15.05
N GLU A 280 -7.54 8.36 -15.89
CA GLU A 280 -7.52 9.55 -16.76
C GLU A 280 -7.23 10.85 -15.99
N ARG A 281 -7.58 10.92 -14.71
CA ARG A 281 -7.31 12.09 -13.86
C ARG A 281 -5.82 12.40 -13.78
N PHE A 282 -4.95 11.37 -13.85
CA PHE A 282 -3.50 11.53 -13.86
C PHE A 282 -2.89 11.80 -15.24
N LEU A 283 -3.71 11.87 -16.29
CA LEU A 283 -3.31 12.34 -17.61
C LEU A 283 -3.77 13.78 -17.88
N THR A 284 -4.74 14.26 -17.09
CA THR A 284 -5.43 15.54 -17.28
C THR A 284 -5.22 16.45 -16.06
N THR A 285 -6.22 16.59 -15.19
CA THR A 285 -6.27 17.51 -14.06
C THR A 285 -5.07 17.37 -13.11
N TYR A 286 -4.61 16.14 -12.89
CA TYR A 286 -3.54 15.80 -11.94
C TYR A 286 -2.29 15.26 -12.62
N LYS A 287 -2.01 15.68 -13.88
CA LYS A 287 -0.84 15.23 -14.65
C LYS A 287 0.49 15.44 -13.92
N GLY A 288 0.60 16.53 -13.16
CA GLY A 288 1.81 16.85 -12.40
C GLY A 288 2.00 16.04 -11.11
N ILE A 289 0.95 15.38 -10.61
CA ILE A 289 1.00 14.65 -9.34
C ILE A 289 1.79 13.35 -9.51
N ASP A 290 2.80 13.22 -8.67
CA ASP A 290 3.65 12.04 -8.51
C ASP A 290 3.56 11.45 -7.09
N VAL A 291 4.25 10.33 -6.90
CA VAL A 291 4.33 9.61 -5.62
C VAL A 291 5.70 9.74 -4.96
N TRP A 292 6.54 10.68 -5.43
CA TRP A 292 7.93 10.86 -5.01
C TRP A 292 8.09 11.83 -3.84
N GLY A 293 6.99 12.31 -3.28
CA GLY A 293 7.02 13.12 -2.05
C GLY A 293 7.16 14.62 -2.30
N GLN A 294 6.53 15.13 -3.36
CA GLN A 294 6.27 16.58 -3.51
C GLN A 294 4.78 16.92 -3.44
N HIS A 295 3.92 15.92 -3.60
CA HIS A 295 2.47 16.02 -3.63
C HIS A 295 1.90 15.36 -2.37
N TYR A 296 1.25 16.13 -1.50
CA TYR A 296 0.86 15.67 -0.15
C TYR A 296 -0.53 15.03 -0.13
N GLU A 297 -1.31 15.30 -1.16
CA GLU A 297 -2.61 14.72 -1.48
C GLU A 297 -2.50 13.26 -1.95
N LEU A 298 -1.32 12.84 -2.44
CA LEU A 298 -1.03 11.46 -2.85
C LEU A 298 0.28 10.98 -2.21
N ILE A 299 0.17 10.25 -1.10
CA ILE A 299 1.33 9.80 -0.29
C ILE A 299 1.32 8.28 -0.03
N PRO A 300 1.13 7.42 -1.06
CA PRO A 300 0.98 5.97 -0.87
C PRO A 300 2.24 5.30 -0.33
N PHE A 301 3.40 5.95 -0.48
CA PHE A 301 4.69 5.52 0.04
C PHE A 301 5.13 6.27 1.31
N GLY A 302 4.21 7.02 1.93
CA GLY A 302 4.53 7.92 3.02
C GLY A 302 5.40 9.10 2.58
N TYR A 303 5.91 9.86 3.56
CA TYR A 303 6.60 11.13 3.30
C TYR A 303 7.78 11.41 4.24
N GLY A 304 8.75 12.21 3.81
CA GLY A 304 9.84 12.73 4.64
C GLY A 304 10.88 11.67 4.99
N ARG A 305 11.59 11.81 6.11
CA ARG A 305 12.72 10.91 6.50
C ARG A 305 12.38 9.42 6.61
N ARG A 306 11.09 9.08 6.65
CA ARG A 306 10.57 7.71 6.74
C ARG A 306 9.64 7.37 5.56
N SER A 307 9.76 8.08 4.44
CA SER A 307 9.19 7.63 3.17
C SER A 307 9.77 6.25 2.80
N CYS A 308 9.02 5.51 2.00
CA CYS A 308 9.44 4.19 1.56
C CYS A 308 10.80 4.30 0.83
N PRO A 309 11.83 3.54 1.26
CA PRO A 309 13.09 3.49 0.51
C PRO A 309 12.95 2.69 -0.79
N GLY A 310 11.87 1.92 -0.95
CA GLY A 310 11.63 1.03 -2.08
C GLY A 310 10.73 1.58 -3.19
N ILE A 311 10.45 2.90 -3.27
CA ILE A 311 9.52 3.47 -4.26
C ILE A 311 9.90 3.07 -5.69
N ALA A 312 11.18 3.29 -6.06
CA ALA A 312 11.67 2.98 -7.40
C ALA A 312 11.47 1.50 -7.75
N LEU A 313 11.92 0.61 -6.87
CA LEU A 313 11.81 -0.84 -7.06
C LEU A 313 10.34 -1.29 -7.13
N ALA A 314 9.48 -0.79 -6.24
CA ALA A 314 8.07 -1.16 -6.19
C ALA A 314 7.36 -0.76 -7.49
N LEU A 315 7.57 0.47 -7.95
CA LEU A 315 6.97 0.94 -9.20
C LEU A 315 7.48 0.13 -10.40
N GLN A 316 8.79 -0.09 -10.50
CA GLN A 316 9.39 -0.88 -11.58
C GLN A 316 8.85 -2.31 -11.62
N VAL A 317 8.81 -3.01 -10.48
CA VAL A 317 8.31 -4.39 -10.40
C VAL A 317 6.83 -4.46 -10.74
N VAL A 318 5.99 -3.60 -10.16
CA VAL A 318 4.54 -3.60 -10.43
C VAL A 318 4.27 -3.26 -11.89
N GLN A 319 4.94 -2.24 -12.44
CA GLN A 319 4.78 -1.82 -13.84
C GLN A 319 5.18 -2.93 -14.80
N LEU A 320 6.34 -3.56 -14.60
CA LEU A 320 6.80 -4.63 -15.50
C LEU A 320 5.91 -5.86 -15.45
N ILE A 321 5.51 -6.31 -14.25
CA ILE A 321 4.61 -7.46 -14.10
C ILE A 321 3.27 -7.19 -14.77
N LEU A 322 2.66 -6.02 -14.53
CA LEU A 322 1.39 -5.68 -15.14
C LEU A 322 1.52 -5.51 -16.65
N ALA A 323 2.56 -4.82 -17.14
CA ALA A 323 2.78 -4.64 -18.57
C ALA A 323 2.90 -5.99 -19.29
N GLN A 324 3.70 -6.91 -18.77
CA GLN A 324 3.86 -8.25 -19.34
C GLN A 324 2.55 -9.04 -19.32
N LEU A 325 1.80 -8.97 -18.22
CA LEU A 325 0.52 -9.67 -18.10
C LEU A 325 -0.53 -9.12 -19.08
N LEU A 326 -0.71 -7.80 -19.12
CA LEU A 326 -1.67 -7.11 -19.99
C LEU A 326 -1.32 -7.31 -21.47
N HIS A 327 -0.03 -7.27 -21.79
CA HIS A 327 0.47 -7.47 -23.14
C HIS A 327 0.19 -8.89 -23.61
N GLY A 328 0.60 -9.90 -22.82
CA GLY A 328 0.52 -11.30 -23.19
C GLY A 328 -0.85 -11.96 -23.04
N PHE A 329 -1.74 -11.46 -22.19
CA PHE A 329 -2.96 -12.18 -21.83
C PHE A 329 -4.22 -11.33 -21.87
N GLU A 330 -5.32 -11.96 -22.25
CA GLU A 330 -6.67 -11.51 -21.93
C GLU A 330 -7.04 -11.97 -20.52
N LEU A 331 -7.75 -11.12 -19.78
CA LEU A 331 -8.26 -11.42 -18.43
C LEU A 331 -9.75 -11.74 -18.49
N ILE A 332 -10.11 -12.96 -18.09
CA ILE A 332 -11.48 -13.45 -18.13
C ILE A 332 -11.97 -13.69 -16.69
N ARG A 333 -13.20 -13.26 -16.39
CA ARG A 333 -13.87 -13.54 -15.11
C ARG A 333 -14.49 -14.95 -15.16
N PRO A 334 -14.16 -15.86 -14.23
CA PRO A 334 -14.72 -17.21 -14.23
C PRO A 334 -16.25 -17.25 -14.13
N SER A 335 -16.82 -16.44 -13.23
CA SER A 335 -18.27 -16.43 -12.95
C SER A 335 -19.05 -15.38 -13.74
N GLY A 336 -18.37 -14.52 -14.52
CA GLY A 336 -18.97 -13.35 -15.19
C GLY A 336 -19.44 -12.22 -14.26
N ALA A 337 -19.62 -12.49 -12.96
CA ALA A 337 -20.00 -11.52 -11.95
C ALA A 337 -18.87 -10.52 -11.65
N PRO A 338 -19.19 -9.29 -11.19
CA PRO A 338 -18.18 -8.36 -10.68
C PRO A 338 -17.35 -8.98 -9.55
N VAL A 339 -16.05 -8.66 -9.52
CA VAL A 339 -15.15 -9.04 -8.44
C VAL A 339 -15.54 -8.26 -7.18
N ASP A 340 -15.69 -8.96 -6.06
CA ASP A 340 -15.93 -8.32 -4.75
C ASP A 340 -14.75 -7.40 -4.40
N MET A 341 -15.04 -6.14 -4.08
CA MET A 341 -14.04 -5.10 -3.75
C MET A 341 -13.88 -4.87 -2.24
N THR A 342 -14.38 -5.79 -1.40
CA THR A 342 -14.30 -5.68 0.05
C THR A 342 -12.86 -5.84 0.55
N GLU A 343 -12.42 -4.86 1.35
CA GLU A 343 -11.11 -4.82 2.01
C GLU A 343 -11.14 -5.61 3.32
N SER A 344 -10.02 -6.24 3.68
CA SER A 344 -9.85 -7.03 4.89
C SER A 344 -9.06 -6.28 5.97
N VAL A 345 -9.29 -6.65 7.23
CA VAL A 345 -8.55 -6.10 8.37
C VAL A 345 -7.13 -6.67 8.39
N GLY A 346 -6.13 -5.81 8.35
CA GLY A 346 -4.73 -6.23 8.39
C GLY A 346 -3.74 -5.08 8.47
N LEU A 347 -2.45 -5.43 8.56
CA LEU A 347 -1.36 -4.46 8.43
C LEU A 347 -1.29 -3.89 7.00
N THR A 348 -1.59 -4.74 6.02
CA THR A 348 -1.74 -4.38 4.62
C THR A 348 -3.19 -4.51 4.19
N ASN A 349 -3.59 -3.72 3.19
CA ASN A 349 -4.94 -3.73 2.64
C ASN A 349 -5.14 -4.92 1.69
N VAL A 350 -5.31 -6.12 2.23
CA VAL A 350 -5.65 -7.30 1.43
C VAL A 350 -7.16 -7.37 1.19
N LYS A 351 -7.59 -8.12 0.18
CA LYS A 351 -9.02 -8.37 -0.08
C LYS A 351 -9.57 -9.40 0.88
N VAL A 352 -10.88 -9.35 1.16
CA VAL A 352 -11.58 -10.39 1.91
C VAL A 352 -11.66 -11.69 1.11
N THR A 353 -11.95 -11.59 -0.19
CA THR A 353 -12.06 -12.73 -1.10
C THR A 353 -10.86 -12.81 -2.03
N LEU A 354 -10.51 -14.03 -2.42
CA LEU A 354 -9.52 -14.28 -3.46
C LEU A 354 -10.01 -13.73 -4.80
N VAL A 355 -9.07 -13.29 -5.64
CA VAL A 355 -9.34 -12.88 -7.01
C VAL A 355 -9.03 -14.03 -7.92
N GLU A 356 -10.08 -14.66 -8.45
CA GLU A 356 -9.93 -15.67 -9.49
C GLU A 356 -9.98 -14.99 -10.86
N VAL A 357 -8.94 -15.22 -11.66
CA VAL A 357 -8.85 -14.72 -13.03
C VAL A 357 -8.40 -15.83 -13.96
N LEU A 358 -9.09 -15.93 -15.09
CA LEU A 358 -8.78 -16.83 -16.18
C LEU A 358 -7.89 -16.11 -17.20
N LEU A 359 -6.68 -16.60 -17.43
CA LEU A 359 -5.77 -16.04 -18.43
C LEU A 359 -5.92 -16.76 -19.78
N ALA A 360 -6.09 -15.99 -20.86
CA ALA A 360 -6.05 -16.49 -22.23
C ALA A 360 -4.89 -15.83 -23.01
N PRO A 361 -3.93 -16.61 -23.57
CA PRO A 361 -2.82 -16.06 -24.34
C PRO A 361 -3.28 -15.25 -25.55
N ARG A 362 -2.62 -14.12 -25.83
CA ARG A 362 -2.90 -13.24 -26.98
C ARG A 362 -1.99 -13.51 -28.18
N PHE A 363 -0.75 -13.88 -27.90
CA PHE A 363 0.27 -14.13 -28.91
C PHE A 363 0.48 -15.61 -29.24
N PRO A 364 1.17 -15.93 -30.35
CA PRO A 364 1.60 -17.29 -30.66
C PRO A 364 2.47 -17.89 -29.54
N PRO A 365 2.44 -19.23 -29.34
CA PRO A 365 3.16 -19.91 -28.27
C PRO A 365 4.67 -19.59 -28.18
N GLN A 366 5.30 -19.28 -29.31
CA GLN A 366 6.73 -19.00 -29.44
C GLN A 366 7.17 -17.78 -28.60
N LEU A 367 6.27 -16.81 -28.42
CA LEU A 367 6.51 -15.60 -27.63
C LEU A 367 6.30 -15.82 -26.12
N TYR A 368 6.22 -17.07 -25.66
CA TYR A 368 6.22 -17.41 -24.23
C TYR A 368 7.34 -18.41 -23.88
N GLU A 369 8.29 -18.65 -24.79
CA GLU A 369 9.31 -19.70 -24.62
C GLU A 369 10.64 -19.23 -24.00
N ALA A 370 10.78 -17.92 -23.75
CA ALA A 370 12.01 -17.27 -23.27
C ALA A 370 12.46 -17.74 -21.86
#